data_AF-W9XB60-F1
#
_entry.id   AF-W9XB60-F1
#
_cell.length_a   1.000
_cell.length_b   1.000
_cell.length_c   1.000
_cell.angle_alpha   90.00
_cell.angle_beta   90.00
_cell.angle_gamma   90.00
#
_symmetry.space_group_name_H-M   'P 1'
#
loop_
_entity.id
_entity.type
_entity.pdbx_description
1 polymer ?
#
loop_
_entity_poly.entity_id
_entity_poly.type
_entity_poly.pdbx_seq_one_letter_code
_entity_poly.pdbx_strand_id
1 'polypeptide(L)'
;MAFRELSPAGSRAAVISDPMILPFKWRNSDAYYYLNHLGGLRVADGDPRDILSVEKLVAWMKEKSDSTVADQSYLSLLFHPFFQETPEKAAAMAEILAYIKSKPGV
;
A
#
# COMPACT_ATOMS: atom_id res chain seq x y z
N MET A 1 26.30 -4.47 6.99
CA MET A 1 25.43 -4.63 8.17
C MET A 1 24.08 -5.11 7.66
N ALA A 2 23.57 -6.24 8.14
CA ALA A 2 22.28 -6.78 7.71
C ALA A 2 21.30 -6.73 8.90
N PHE A 3 20.13 -6.14 8.69
CA PHE A 3 19.04 -6.12 9.67
C PHE A 3 18.27 -7.43 9.58
N ARG A 4 17.84 -7.99 10.71
CA ARG A 4 17.13 -9.27 10.74
C ARG A 4 15.62 -9.08 10.74
N GLU A 5 15.15 -7.96 11.27
CA GLU A 5 13.73 -7.70 11.47
C GLU A 5 13.29 -6.35 10.89
N LEU A 6 12.08 -6.34 10.33
CA LEU A 6 11.36 -5.14 9.90
C LEU A 6 10.14 -4.96 10.81
N SER A 7 10.03 -3.78 11.41
CA SER A 7 8.86 -3.41 12.19
C SER A 7 8.02 -2.38 11.43
N PRO A 8 6.71 -2.61 11.26
CA PRO A 8 5.80 -1.60 10.73
C PRO A 8 5.44 -0.53 11.77
N ALA A 9 5.85 -0.70 13.04
CA ALA A 9 5.50 0.19 14.13
C ALA A 9 6.32 1.48 14.06
N GLY A 10 5.70 2.56 13.57
CA GLY A 10 6.30 3.88 13.55
C GLY A 10 5.56 4.83 12.61
N SER A 11 5.94 6.10 12.65
CA SER A 11 5.39 7.13 11.74
C SER A 11 6.29 7.43 10.54
N ARG A 12 7.56 7.05 10.60
CA ARG A 12 8.58 7.23 9.55
C ARG A 12 9.53 6.04 9.50
N ALA A 13 10.17 5.82 8.36
CA ALA A 13 11.26 4.86 8.25
C ALA A 13 12.45 5.30 9.13
N ALA A 14 13.04 4.35 9.85
CA ALA A 14 14.18 4.61 10.72
C ALA A 14 15.01 3.35 10.95
N VAL A 15 16.33 3.51 11.08
CA VAL A 15 17.23 2.45 11.55
C VAL A 15 17.41 2.62 13.05
N ILE A 16 16.85 1.71 13.85
CA ILE A 16 17.01 1.68 15.30
C ILE A 16 17.63 0.34 15.68
N SER A 17 18.97 0.27 15.71
CA SER A 17 19.70 -0.99 15.98
C SER A 17 19.14 -2.20 15.20
N ASP A 18 18.36 -3.06 15.87
CA ASP A 18 17.48 -4.09 15.33
C ASP A 18 16.19 -4.07 16.19
N PRO A 19 14.97 -3.85 15.64
CA PRO A 19 14.58 -3.90 14.22
C PRO A 19 14.71 -2.58 13.45
N MET A 20 14.79 -2.68 12.11
CA MET A 20 14.57 -1.53 11.23
C MET A 20 13.08 -1.19 11.18
N ILE A 21 12.73 0.07 11.35
CA ILE A 21 11.36 0.57 11.28
C ILE A 21 11.04 0.92 9.84
N LEU A 22 10.04 0.24 9.25
CA LEU A 22 9.52 0.51 7.91
C LEU A 22 7.98 0.52 7.95
N PRO A 23 7.36 1.67 8.29
CA PRO A 23 5.91 1.77 8.38
C PRO A 23 5.24 1.57 7.02
N PHE A 24 4.05 0.98 7.02
CA PHE A 24 3.14 1.03 5.88
C PHE A 24 1.93 1.91 6.19
N LYS A 25 1.21 2.32 5.16
CA LYS A 25 -0.06 3.05 5.30
C LYS A 25 -1.19 2.12 4.92
N TRP A 26 -2.26 2.09 5.71
CA TRP A 26 -3.41 1.23 5.44
C TRP A 26 -4.04 1.49 4.07
N ARG A 27 -4.15 2.75 3.64
CA ARG A 27 -4.58 3.13 2.28
C ARG A 27 -3.72 2.52 1.17
N ASN A 28 -2.50 2.04 1.46
CA ASN A 28 -1.62 1.32 0.53
C ASN A 28 -1.76 -0.21 0.65
N SER A 29 -2.85 -0.70 1.23
CA SER A 29 -3.16 -2.13 1.30
C SER A 29 -4.49 -2.44 0.63
N ASP A 30 -4.55 -3.54 -0.11
CA ASP A 30 -5.79 -4.03 -0.77
C ASP A 30 -6.91 -4.31 0.24
N ALA A 31 -6.57 -4.74 1.46
CA ALA A 31 -7.50 -4.91 2.57
C ALA A 31 -8.32 -3.65 2.86
N TYR A 32 -7.72 -2.46 2.76
CA TYR A 32 -8.40 -1.19 3.00
C TYR A 32 -9.57 -0.97 2.03
N TYR A 33 -9.50 -1.54 0.83
CA TYR A 33 -10.52 -1.42 -0.20
C TYR A 33 -11.53 -2.56 -0.12
N TYR A 34 -11.07 -3.80 0.17
CA TYR A 34 -11.90 -4.99 0.04
C TYR A 34 -12.49 -5.52 1.35
N LEU A 35 -11.95 -5.16 2.52
CA LEU A 35 -12.48 -5.64 3.80
C LEU A 35 -13.53 -4.70 4.39
N ASN A 36 -14.73 -5.24 4.63
CA ASN A 36 -15.79 -4.52 5.31
C ASN A 36 -15.39 -4.12 6.75
N HIS A 37 -14.66 -4.97 7.47
CA HIS A 37 -14.22 -4.70 8.85
C HIS A 37 -13.33 -3.47 9.02
N LEU A 38 -12.68 -2.99 7.95
CA LEU A 38 -11.89 -1.75 7.99
C LEU A 38 -12.72 -0.47 7.79
N GLY A 39 -14.06 -0.56 7.79
CA GLY A 39 -14.92 0.60 7.60
C GLY A 39 -14.76 1.71 8.66
N GLY A 40 -14.41 1.35 9.90
CA GLY A 40 -14.09 2.34 10.93
C GLY A 40 -12.79 3.11 10.63
N LEU A 41 -11.78 2.42 10.10
CA LEU A 41 -10.52 3.01 9.69
C LEU A 41 -10.71 3.93 8.48
N ARG A 42 -11.49 3.51 7.48
CA ARG A 42 -11.84 4.35 6.33
C ARG A 42 -12.48 5.67 6.74
N VAL A 43 -13.44 5.63 7.66
CA VAL A 43 -14.10 6.83 8.19
C VAL A 43 -13.10 7.74 8.92
N ALA A 44 -12.20 7.17 9.73
CA ALA A 44 -11.16 7.94 10.41
C ALA A 44 -10.20 8.65 9.43
N ASP A 45 -9.95 8.01 8.29
CA ASP A 45 -9.12 8.56 7.23
C ASP A 45 -9.89 9.53 6.30
N GLY A 46 -11.22 9.65 6.43
CA GLY A 46 -12.07 10.54 5.61
C GLY A 46 -12.72 9.90 4.38
N ASP A 47 -12.66 8.57 4.25
CA ASP A 47 -13.33 7.81 3.20
C ASP A 47 -14.69 7.23 3.66
N PRO A 48 -15.56 6.79 2.72
CA PRO A 48 -16.79 6.08 3.07
C PRO A 48 -16.55 4.80 3.90
N ARG A 49 -17.51 4.46 4.77
CA ARG A 49 -17.46 3.24 5.58
C ARG A 49 -17.48 1.96 4.74
N ASP A 50 -18.23 1.96 3.64
CA ASP A 50 -18.39 0.78 2.77
C ASP A 50 -17.08 0.41 2.05
N ILE A 51 -17.03 -0.79 1.48
CA ILE A 51 -15.90 -1.22 0.66
C ILE A 51 -15.70 -0.28 -0.53
N LEU A 52 -14.44 -0.08 -0.91
CA LEU A 52 -14.07 0.79 -2.02
C LEU A 52 -13.84 -0.05 -3.27
N SER A 53 -14.03 0.58 -4.43
CA SER A 53 -13.91 -0.11 -5.71
C SER A 53 -12.46 -0.40 -6.07
N VAL A 54 -12.27 -1.34 -7.00
CA VAL A 54 -10.95 -1.72 -7.53
C VAL A 54 -10.28 -0.52 -8.20
N GLU A 55 -11.04 0.32 -8.90
CA GLU A 55 -10.55 1.53 -9.57
C GLU A 55 -9.98 2.53 -8.57
N LYS A 56 -10.58 2.66 -7.38
CA LYS A 56 -10.04 3.53 -6.32
C LYS A 56 -8.69 3.03 -5.81
N LEU A 57 -8.51 1.71 -5.66
CA LEU A 57 -7.22 1.13 -5.29
C LEU A 57 -6.17 1.44 -6.37
N VAL A 58 -6.49 1.20 -7.64
CA VAL A 58 -5.58 1.46 -8.76
C VAL A 58 -5.21 2.94 -8.81
N ALA A 59 -6.19 3.84 -8.79
CA ALA A 59 -5.96 5.28 -8.83
C ALA A 59 -5.06 5.76 -7.68
N TRP A 60 -5.36 5.34 -6.46
CA TRP A 60 -4.56 5.69 -5.28
C TRP A 60 -3.12 5.20 -5.38
N MET A 61 -2.91 3.95 -5.81
CA MET A 61 -1.56 3.38 -5.91
C MET A 61 -0.73 4.08 -6.99
N LYS A 62 -1.35 4.48 -8.11
CA LYS A 62 -0.69 5.27 -9.14
C LYS A 62 -0.24 6.63 -8.60
N GLU A 63 -1.16 7.38 -8.01
CA GLU A 63 -0.87 8.68 -7.38
C GLU A 63 0.22 8.55 -6.29
N LYS A 64 0.11 7.52 -5.44
CA LYS A 64 1.09 7.30 -4.38
C LYS A 64 2.46 6.93 -4.92
N SER A 65 2.53 6.17 -6.02
CA SER A 65 3.80 5.89 -6.69
C SER A 65 4.44 7.14 -7.28
N ASP A 66 3.65 8.03 -7.91
CA ASP A 66 4.13 9.30 -8.46
C ASP A 66 4.70 10.21 -7.37
N SER A 67 3.93 10.42 -6.29
CA SER A 67 4.41 11.22 -5.15
C SER A 67 5.65 10.62 -4.51
N THR A 68 5.74 9.29 -4.38
CA THR A 68 6.91 8.63 -3.78
C THR A 68 8.18 8.92 -4.56
N VAL A 69 8.11 8.87 -5.90
CA VAL A 69 9.23 9.18 -6.80
C VAL A 69 9.62 10.65 -6.70
N ALA A 70 8.64 11.55 -6.74
CA ALA A 70 8.87 13.00 -6.65
C ALA A 70 9.51 13.39 -5.31
N ASP A 71 9.06 12.78 -4.21
CA ASP A 71 9.53 13.06 -2.86
C ASP A 71 10.84 12.32 -2.53
N GLN A 72 11.36 11.49 -3.44
CA GLN A 72 12.50 10.59 -3.21
C GLN A 72 12.34 9.76 -1.92
N SER A 73 11.13 9.26 -1.69
CA SER A 73 10.76 8.53 -0.48
C SER A 73 10.57 7.03 -0.76
N TYR A 74 9.89 6.31 0.13
CA TYR A 74 9.62 4.89 -0.04
C TYR A 74 8.12 4.60 -0.06
N LEU A 75 7.74 3.54 -0.77
CA LEU A 75 6.40 2.99 -0.80
C LEU A 75 6.45 1.52 -0.36
N SER A 76 5.78 1.20 0.75
CA SER A 76 5.53 -0.19 1.16
C SER A 76 4.16 -0.63 0.65
N LEU A 77 4.13 -1.72 -0.11
CA LEU A 77 2.93 -2.35 -0.62
C LEU A 77 2.60 -3.59 0.21
N LEU A 78 1.36 -3.69 0.67
CA LEU A 78 0.87 -4.86 1.40
C LEU A 78 -0.37 -5.41 0.70
N PHE A 79 -0.29 -6.64 0.20
CA PHE A 79 -1.39 -7.30 -0.50
C PHE A 79 -1.64 -8.69 0.07
N HIS A 80 -2.87 -9.17 -0.08
CA HIS A 80 -3.28 -10.48 0.40
C HIS A 80 -3.66 -11.37 -0.79
N PRO A 81 -3.00 -12.53 -0.98
CA PRO A 81 -3.24 -13.40 -2.14
C PRO A 81 -4.72 -13.77 -2.35
N PHE A 82 -5.46 -14.00 -1.26
CA PHE A 82 -6.88 -14.37 -1.33
C PHE A 82 -7.81 -13.24 -1.81
N PHE A 83 -7.35 -11.97 -1.85
CA PHE A 83 -8.11 -10.92 -2.52
C PHE A 83 -7.93 -10.92 -4.03
N GLN A 84 -6.97 -11.66 -4.57
CA GLN A 84 -6.60 -11.64 -5.99
C GLN A 84 -7.25 -12.78 -6.78
N GLU A 85 -8.28 -13.43 -6.23
CA GLU A 85 -8.90 -14.63 -6.81
C GLU A 85 -9.82 -14.34 -8.01
N THR A 86 -10.31 -13.11 -8.15
CA THR A 86 -11.12 -12.69 -9.30
C THR A 86 -10.24 -12.12 -10.42
N PRO A 87 -10.58 -12.34 -11.71
CA PRO A 87 -9.84 -11.76 -12.83
C PRO A 87 -9.68 -10.23 -12.75
N GLU A 88 -10.73 -9.53 -12.28
CA GLU A 88 -10.73 -8.08 -12.09
C GLU A 88 -9.64 -7.63 -11.11
N LYS A 89 -9.64 -8.17 -9.89
CA LYS A 89 -8.65 -7.82 -8.85
C LYS A 89 -7.23 -8.25 -9.22
N ALA A 90 -7.08 -9.43 -9.82
CA ALA A 90 -5.79 -9.89 -10.33
C ALA A 90 -5.23 -8.95 -11.41
N ALA A 91 -6.07 -8.53 -12.36
CA ALA A 91 -5.69 -7.56 -13.40
C ALA A 91 -5.32 -6.21 -12.80
N ALA A 92 -6.07 -5.73 -11.81
CA ALA A 92 -5.76 -4.49 -11.12
C ALA A 92 -4.41 -4.53 -10.39
N MET A 93 -4.08 -5.63 -9.69
CA MET A 93 -2.77 -5.79 -9.07
C MET A 93 -1.66 -5.83 -10.12
N ALA A 94 -1.86 -6.54 -11.23
CA ALA A 94 -0.90 -6.57 -12.34
C ALA A 94 -0.68 -5.17 -12.93
N GLU A 95 -1.75 -4.38 -13.10
CA GLU A 95 -1.70 -3.00 -13.56
C GLU A 95 -0.92 -2.09 -12.60
N ILE A 96 -1.18 -2.19 -11.29
CA ILE A 96 -0.47 -1.43 -10.26
C ILE A 96 1.02 -1.75 -10.31
N LEU A 97 1.39 -3.03 -10.34
CA LEU A 97 2.79 -3.45 -10.39
C LEU A 97 3.49 -3.01 -11.68
N ALA A 98 2.82 -3.12 -12.83
CA ALA A 98 3.33 -2.65 -14.11
C ALA A 98 3.55 -1.13 -14.10
N TYR A 99 2.62 -0.37 -13.51
CA TYR A 99 2.74 1.07 -13.38
C TYR A 99 3.92 1.48 -12.49
N ILE A 100 4.08 0.84 -11.33
CA ILE A 100 5.20 1.08 -10.41
C ILE A 100 6.53 0.76 -11.09
N LYS A 101 6.62 -0.37 -11.80
CA LYS A 101 7.82 -0.75 -12.57
C LYS A 101 8.18 0.25 -13.68
N SER A 102 7.21 1.02 -14.18
CA SER A 102 7.47 2.04 -15.21
C SER A 102 8.09 3.33 -14.65
N LYS A 103 8.16 3.49 -13.33
CA LYS A 103 8.64 4.71 -12.69
C LYS A 103 10.18 4.81 -12.73
N PRO A 104 10.73 6.02 -12.87
CA PRO A 104 12.17 6.20 -12.84
C PRO A 104 12.72 5.86 -11.44
N GLY A 105 13.81 5.11 -11.39
CA GLY A 105 14.48 4.74 -10.14
C GLY A 105 13.83 3.61 -9.34
N VAL A 106 12.85 2.92 -9.94
CA VAL A 106 12.23 1.68 -9.41
C VAL A 106 12.81 0.45 -10.08
#